data_AF-A0A3T1CYP1-F1
#
_entry.id   AF-A0A3T1CYP1-F1
#
_cell.length_a   1.000
_cell.length_b   1.000
_cell.length_c   1.000
_cell.angle_alpha   90.00
_cell.angle_beta   90.00
_cell.angle_gamma   90.00
#
_symmetry.space_group_name_H-M   'P 1'
#
loop_
_entity.id
_entity.type
_entity.pdbx_description
1 polymer ?
#
loop_
_entity_poly.entity_id
_entity_poly.type
_entity_poly.pdbx_seq_one_letter_code
_entity_poly.pdbx_strand_id
1 'polypeptide(L)'
;MGTTFANLQVRECSTDEIEKALPGSRATQLSDYWTTVVSEQFQVGTLEKMAKKLSKEINRSVLSIEYFDDDVLRIAVYRNGKVIDSHINENGYGLPKKSGKPKLFIEELGFDSVEVKYLKEIFACEDLGKKLQLLQYFLGVTLWIDHRMISEVKETDFRCERNLSLIDEYIAETNKRSRIKNQTKATLLTEFEGALIRSLGDNKYLIGIPPYDRSSGAYKEESIYTYLPNCTLEYNFDISSFQYNSHTGNLSASDGYLLFFCFIRSKYYVFDYEGNRISETPLNGARLHPVHLLENGAFLAFNNAWNKLRAYEPGLSKRWEIYCTTFLCSRNQSFYVSKSTEGQSPEFFKINSNGEIEAIFKLENNVPSGTIIFDEIGRSFYFSTVFSPGVIRTRVIYLTENFERVAEIELEGWITSSAVDTKNQKLFLHLSERELVVIDTASFHIVARKKQEAELTLLTVDSLGRVVIQFGLSSIAIMDSKLNDISRHRLKGDIVSYMINETGTLSILTSTLGAHEEGGGASKMMIRLYEIRDMGDYRAQRT
;
A
#
# COMPACT_ATOMS: atom_id res chain seq x y z
N MET A 1 10.03 3.87 -16.75
CA MET A 1 9.71 3.46 -18.13
C MET A 1 8.70 2.35 -17.98
N GLY A 2 7.47 2.59 -18.42
CA GLY A 2 6.37 1.69 -18.16
C GLY A 2 6.20 0.56 -19.16
N THR A 3 5.62 -0.53 -18.69
CA THR A 3 5.20 -1.67 -19.48
C THR A 3 3.94 -1.28 -20.25
N THR A 4 4.05 -1.24 -21.58
CA THR A 4 2.96 -0.82 -22.47
C THR A 4 2.68 -1.92 -23.47
N PHE A 5 1.40 -2.27 -23.64
CA PHE A 5 0.96 -3.18 -24.70
C PHE A 5 -0.18 -2.53 -25.47
N ALA A 6 -0.05 -2.49 -26.80
CA ALA A 6 -1.06 -1.94 -27.70
C ALA A 6 -1.14 -2.81 -28.95
N ASN A 7 -2.26 -3.52 -29.12
CA ASN A 7 -2.46 -4.43 -30.24
C ASN A 7 -3.93 -4.49 -30.66
N LEU A 8 -4.15 -4.87 -31.92
CA LEU A 8 -5.48 -5.19 -32.44
C LEU A 8 -5.56 -6.70 -32.69
N GLN A 9 -6.75 -7.26 -32.47
CA GLN A 9 -7.05 -8.66 -32.71
C GLN A 9 -8.25 -8.76 -33.64
N VAL A 10 -8.11 -9.55 -34.70
CA VAL A 10 -9.15 -9.77 -35.70
C VAL A 10 -9.37 -11.26 -35.89
N ARG A 11 -10.63 -11.70 -35.81
CA ARG A 11 -10.98 -13.12 -35.95
C ARG A 11 -11.20 -13.49 -37.42
N GLU A 12 -10.59 -14.60 -37.83
CA GLU A 12 -10.75 -15.25 -39.14
C GLU A 12 -10.48 -14.33 -40.35
N CYS A 13 -9.46 -13.48 -40.25
CA CYS A 13 -9.04 -12.57 -41.33
C CYS A 13 -7.58 -12.82 -41.69
N SER A 14 -7.21 -12.81 -42.98
CA SER A 14 -5.84 -13.10 -43.37
C SER A 14 -4.90 -11.94 -43.05
N THR A 15 -3.61 -12.25 -42.88
CA THR A 15 -2.56 -11.24 -42.67
C THR A 15 -2.51 -10.24 -43.83
N ASP A 16 -2.61 -10.73 -45.07
CA ASP A 16 -2.56 -9.93 -46.29
C ASP A 16 -3.71 -8.91 -46.38
N GLU A 17 -4.93 -9.32 -45.99
CA GLU A 17 -6.09 -8.43 -45.95
C GLU A 17 -5.88 -7.29 -44.95
N ILE A 18 -5.33 -7.60 -43.77
CA ILE A 18 -5.08 -6.62 -42.72
C ILE A 18 -3.98 -5.65 -43.13
N GLU A 19 -2.84 -6.14 -43.63
CA GLU A 19 -1.71 -5.27 -43.99
C GLU A 19 -2.05 -4.36 -45.17
N LYS A 20 -2.90 -4.81 -46.10
CA LYS A 20 -3.46 -3.97 -47.16
C LYS A 20 -4.39 -2.89 -46.61
N ALA A 21 -5.24 -3.22 -45.65
CA ALA A 21 -6.19 -2.28 -45.02
C ALA A 21 -5.49 -1.28 -44.08
N LEU A 22 -4.39 -1.69 -43.45
CA LEU A 22 -3.62 -0.90 -42.50
C LEU A 22 -2.11 -0.96 -42.81
N PRO A 23 -1.65 -0.27 -43.86
CA PRO A 23 -0.23 -0.24 -44.22
C PRO A 23 0.65 0.30 -43.08
N GLY A 24 1.81 -0.32 -42.88
CA GLY A 24 2.74 0.02 -41.78
C GLY A 24 2.43 -0.67 -40.45
N SER A 25 1.44 -1.57 -40.43
CA SER A 25 1.25 -2.54 -39.37
C SER A 25 1.80 -3.91 -39.79
N ARG A 26 2.14 -4.74 -38.81
CA ARG A 26 2.53 -6.14 -39.00
C ARG A 26 1.37 -7.02 -38.53
N ALA A 27 0.88 -7.89 -39.39
CA ALA A 27 -0.15 -8.86 -39.05
C ALA A 27 0.47 -10.27 -38.95
N THR A 28 0.17 -10.99 -37.89
CA THR A 28 0.65 -12.37 -37.69
C THR A 28 -0.41 -13.23 -37.03
N GLN A 29 -0.39 -14.53 -37.33
CA GLN A 29 -1.31 -15.51 -36.77
C GLN A 29 -0.60 -16.28 -35.66
N LEU A 30 -0.66 -15.74 -34.44
CA LEU A 30 -0.01 -16.33 -33.25
C LEU A 30 -0.90 -17.33 -32.52
N SER A 31 -2.19 -17.33 -32.83
CA SER A 31 -3.18 -18.21 -32.19
C SER A 31 -4.26 -18.61 -33.18
N ASP A 32 -4.87 -19.76 -32.94
CA ASP A 32 -5.86 -20.31 -33.86
C ASP A 32 -7.02 -19.34 -34.04
N TYR A 33 -7.43 -19.13 -35.29
CA TYR A 33 -8.53 -18.23 -35.70
C TYR A 33 -8.31 -16.73 -35.43
N TRP A 34 -7.17 -16.31 -34.87
CA TRP A 34 -6.89 -14.91 -34.55
C TRP A 34 -5.69 -14.37 -35.31
N THR A 35 -5.86 -13.19 -35.89
CA THR A 35 -4.77 -12.41 -36.47
C THR A 35 -4.48 -11.22 -35.58
N THR A 36 -3.28 -11.23 -35.01
CA THR A 36 -2.74 -10.18 -34.16
C THR A 36 -2.06 -9.13 -35.02
N VAL A 37 -2.40 -7.86 -34.75
CA VAL A 37 -1.88 -6.71 -35.47
C VAL A 37 -1.12 -5.82 -34.50
N VAL A 38 0.12 -5.50 -34.83
CA VAL A 38 0.97 -4.60 -34.07
C VAL A 38 1.60 -3.55 -34.98
N SER A 39 1.99 -2.41 -34.43
CA SER A 39 2.72 -1.37 -35.16
C SER A 39 3.53 -0.53 -34.18
N GLU A 40 4.62 0.07 -34.65
CA GLU A 40 5.40 1.06 -33.88
C GLU A 40 4.55 2.29 -33.51
N GLN A 41 3.50 2.57 -34.30
CA GLN A 41 2.60 3.70 -34.08
C GLN A 41 1.50 3.42 -33.05
N PHE A 42 1.37 2.17 -32.59
CA PHE A 42 0.34 1.81 -31.61
C PHE A 42 0.77 2.27 -30.23
N GLN A 43 0.00 3.19 -29.66
CA GLN A 43 0.18 3.72 -28.33
C GLN A 43 -1.18 3.82 -27.64
N VAL A 44 -1.17 3.90 -26.31
CA VAL A 44 -2.36 4.19 -25.54
C VAL A 44 -2.93 5.56 -25.98
N GLY A 45 -4.22 5.60 -26.27
CA GLY A 45 -4.95 6.76 -26.77
C GLY A 45 -4.97 6.91 -28.30
N THR A 46 -4.04 6.31 -29.05
CA THR A 46 -3.99 6.45 -30.53
C THR A 46 -4.63 5.26 -31.27
N LEU A 47 -4.78 4.12 -30.58
CA LEU A 47 -5.20 2.86 -31.18
C LEU A 47 -6.63 2.89 -31.74
N GLU A 48 -7.52 3.69 -31.15
CA GLU A 48 -8.91 3.85 -31.58
C GLU A 48 -9.05 4.23 -33.05
N LYS A 49 -8.22 5.17 -33.54
CA LYS A 49 -8.28 5.63 -34.93
C LYS A 49 -7.93 4.49 -35.89
N MET A 50 -6.96 3.67 -35.51
CA MET A 50 -6.51 2.52 -36.31
C MET A 50 -7.54 1.39 -36.29
N ALA A 51 -8.12 1.08 -35.13
CA ALA A 51 -9.17 0.06 -35.01
C ALA A 51 -10.44 0.43 -35.80
N LYS A 52 -10.85 1.71 -35.77
CA LYS A 52 -11.96 2.22 -36.60
C LYS A 52 -11.65 2.09 -38.09
N LYS A 53 -10.46 2.52 -38.52
CA LYS A 53 -10.05 2.40 -39.93
C LYS A 53 -10.09 0.94 -40.36
N LEU A 54 -9.42 0.05 -39.61
CA LEU A 54 -9.34 -1.36 -39.94
C LEU A 54 -10.73 -2.00 -40.01
N SER A 55 -11.55 -1.89 -38.96
CA SER A 55 -12.90 -2.49 -38.92
C SER A 55 -13.83 -2.03 -40.04
N LYS A 56 -13.62 -0.82 -40.59
CA LYS A 56 -14.35 -0.31 -41.75
C LYS A 56 -13.88 -0.97 -43.05
N GLU A 57 -12.57 -1.04 -43.27
CA GLU A 57 -11.98 -1.55 -44.50
C GLU A 57 -12.19 -3.06 -44.67
N ILE A 58 -12.02 -3.84 -43.59
CA ILE A 58 -12.18 -5.31 -43.66
C ILE A 58 -13.62 -5.77 -43.40
N ASN A 59 -14.55 -4.84 -43.11
CA ASN A 59 -15.95 -5.12 -42.76
C ASN A 59 -16.11 -6.24 -41.71
N ARG A 60 -15.21 -6.26 -40.72
CA ARG A 60 -15.16 -7.23 -39.63
C ARG A 60 -14.96 -6.54 -38.30
N SER A 61 -15.22 -7.29 -37.24
CA SER A 61 -15.08 -6.84 -35.87
C SER A 61 -13.60 -6.82 -35.50
N VAL A 62 -13.14 -5.75 -34.87
CA VAL A 62 -11.76 -5.56 -34.42
C VAL A 62 -11.78 -5.32 -32.92
N LEU A 63 -11.05 -6.15 -32.17
CA LEU A 63 -10.81 -5.95 -30.74
C LEU A 63 -9.51 -5.17 -30.57
N SER A 64 -9.53 -4.08 -29.80
CA SER A 64 -8.33 -3.33 -29.43
C SER A 64 -8.01 -3.53 -27.96
N ILE A 65 -6.73 -3.73 -27.66
CA ILE A 65 -6.18 -3.78 -26.30
C ILE A 65 -5.17 -2.65 -26.14
N GLU A 66 -5.35 -1.84 -25.10
CA GLU A 66 -4.41 -0.81 -24.68
C GLU A 66 -4.15 -1.00 -23.18
N TYR A 67 -2.89 -1.24 -22.80
CA TYR A 67 -2.45 -1.45 -21.41
C TYR A 67 -1.23 -0.60 -21.09
N PHE A 68 -1.19 -0.02 -19.89
CA PHE A 68 -0.04 0.74 -19.36
C PHE A 68 0.12 0.55 -17.84
N ASP A 69 1.26 0.01 -17.40
CA ASP A 69 1.76 -0.02 -16.00
C ASP A 69 0.74 -0.35 -14.90
N ASP A 70 -0.25 -1.21 -15.18
CA ASP A 70 -1.37 -1.52 -14.27
C ASP A 70 -2.28 -0.31 -13.94
N ASP A 71 -2.04 0.87 -14.51
CA ASP A 71 -2.86 2.07 -14.33
C ASP A 71 -4.07 2.06 -15.26
N VAL A 72 -3.85 1.70 -16.52
CA VAL A 72 -4.88 1.74 -17.56
C VAL A 72 -4.95 0.45 -18.34
N LEU A 73 -6.18 -0.07 -18.43
CA LEU A 73 -6.57 -1.09 -19.38
C LEU A 73 -7.83 -0.64 -20.12
N ARG A 74 -7.71 -0.46 -21.43
CA ARG A 74 -8.83 -0.24 -22.34
C ARG A 74 -8.97 -1.42 -23.30
N ILE A 75 -10.17 -1.98 -23.30
CA ILE A 75 -10.58 -3.07 -24.20
C ILE A 75 -11.77 -2.53 -24.99
N ALA A 76 -11.72 -2.52 -26.31
CA ALA A 76 -12.82 -2.02 -27.12
C ALA A 76 -13.06 -2.86 -28.37
N VAL A 77 -14.32 -3.02 -28.76
CA VAL A 77 -14.69 -3.71 -29.99
C VAL A 77 -15.25 -2.71 -30.99
N TYR A 78 -14.79 -2.81 -32.22
CA TYR A 78 -15.15 -1.94 -33.33
C TYR A 78 -15.77 -2.73 -34.46
N ARG A 79 -16.79 -2.17 -35.10
CA ARG A 79 -17.39 -2.70 -36.32
C ARG A 79 -17.74 -1.58 -37.26
N ASN A 80 -17.40 -1.73 -38.54
CA ASN A 80 -17.73 -0.76 -39.60
C ASN A 80 -17.30 0.68 -39.25
N GLY A 81 -16.14 0.84 -38.61
CA GLY A 81 -15.60 2.13 -38.21
C GLY A 81 -16.24 2.78 -36.98
N LYS A 82 -17.09 2.04 -36.25
CA LYS A 82 -17.74 2.52 -35.02
C LYS A 82 -17.32 1.67 -33.82
N VAL A 83 -17.26 2.30 -32.65
CA VAL A 83 -17.12 1.58 -31.37
C VAL A 83 -18.46 0.93 -31.07
N ILE A 84 -18.48 -0.39 -30.93
CA ILE A 84 -19.67 -1.13 -30.46
C ILE A 84 -19.76 -0.99 -28.95
N ASP A 85 -18.67 -1.33 -28.26
CA ASP A 85 -18.55 -1.07 -26.84
C ASP A 85 -17.09 -1.04 -26.35
N SER A 86 -16.89 -0.62 -25.10
CA SER A 86 -15.58 -0.56 -24.47
C SER A 86 -15.64 -0.79 -22.95
N HIS A 87 -14.60 -1.44 -22.43
CA HIS A 87 -14.28 -1.58 -21.02
C HIS A 87 -13.03 -0.76 -20.70
N ILE A 88 -13.08 0.06 -19.65
CA ILE A 88 -12.03 0.95 -19.15
C ILE A 88 -12.05 0.85 -17.62
N ASN A 89 -10.96 0.39 -17.01
CA ASN A 89 -10.88 0.09 -15.57
C ASN A 89 -10.95 1.33 -14.66
N GLU A 90 -10.24 2.40 -15.03
CA GLU A 90 -10.02 3.59 -14.20
C GLU A 90 -9.92 4.89 -15.02
N ASN A 91 -9.98 6.04 -14.32
CA ASN A 91 -9.79 7.37 -14.90
C ASN A 91 -8.30 7.73 -15.12
N GLY A 92 -7.51 6.79 -15.63
CA GLY A 92 -6.13 7.08 -16.01
C GLY A 92 -6.06 7.82 -17.34
N TYR A 93 -5.14 8.77 -17.46
CA TYR A 93 -4.88 9.55 -18.69
C TYR A 93 -6.12 10.26 -19.28
N GLY A 94 -7.09 10.64 -18.43
CA GLY A 94 -8.29 11.38 -18.85
C GLY A 94 -9.37 10.55 -19.54
N LEU A 95 -9.25 9.22 -19.56
CA LEU A 95 -10.28 8.33 -20.11
C LEU A 95 -11.36 8.04 -19.06
N PRO A 96 -12.66 8.22 -19.34
CA PRO A 96 -13.70 7.93 -18.36
C PRO A 96 -13.85 6.42 -18.13
N LYS A 97 -13.84 6.00 -16.86
CA LYS A 97 -14.14 4.63 -16.43
C LYS A 97 -15.44 4.12 -17.05
N LYS A 98 -15.40 2.91 -17.60
CA LYS A 98 -16.55 2.29 -18.27
C LYS A 98 -16.52 0.78 -18.10
N SER A 99 -17.56 0.18 -17.52
CA SER A 99 -17.56 -1.25 -17.18
C SER A 99 -17.64 -2.21 -18.38
N GLY A 100 -17.97 -1.73 -19.58
CA GLY A 100 -18.28 -2.59 -20.74
C GLY A 100 -19.54 -3.44 -20.53
N LYS A 101 -20.08 -3.97 -21.62
CA LYS A 101 -21.27 -4.81 -21.68
C LYS A 101 -20.87 -6.18 -22.24
N PRO A 102 -20.63 -7.18 -21.38
CA PRO A 102 -20.17 -8.50 -21.79
C PRO A 102 -20.98 -9.13 -22.93
N LYS A 103 -22.31 -8.94 -22.93
CA LYS A 103 -23.18 -9.44 -24.01
C LYS A 103 -22.80 -8.94 -25.40
N LEU A 104 -22.50 -7.64 -25.53
CA LEU A 104 -22.14 -7.05 -26.82
C LEU A 104 -20.78 -7.55 -27.31
N PHE A 105 -19.83 -7.74 -26.40
CA PHE A 105 -18.53 -8.34 -26.74
C PHE A 105 -18.67 -9.77 -27.22
N ILE A 106 -19.46 -10.60 -26.52
CA ILE A 106 -19.70 -11.99 -26.90
C ILE A 106 -20.38 -12.09 -28.27
N GLU A 107 -21.44 -11.30 -28.49
CA GLU A 107 -22.16 -11.24 -29.76
C GLU A 107 -21.25 -10.81 -30.91
N GLU A 108 -20.53 -9.70 -30.73
CA GLU A 108 -19.73 -9.10 -31.81
C GLU A 108 -18.46 -9.92 -32.13
N LEU A 109 -17.90 -10.64 -31.16
CA LEU A 109 -16.73 -11.51 -31.37
C LEU A 109 -17.12 -12.94 -31.79
N GLY A 110 -18.42 -13.24 -31.91
CA GLY A 110 -18.93 -14.52 -32.38
C GLY A 110 -18.72 -15.67 -31.37
N PHE A 111 -18.86 -15.38 -30.08
CA PHE A 111 -18.83 -16.39 -29.01
C PHE A 111 -20.24 -16.82 -28.60
N ASP A 112 -20.36 -17.94 -27.88
CA ASP A 112 -21.65 -18.42 -27.42
C ASP A 112 -22.18 -17.52 -26.28
N SER A 113 -23.46 -17.15 -26.37
CA SER A 113 -24.21 -16.44 -25.34
C SER A 113 -24.07 -17.02 -23.92
N VAL A 114 -23.85 -18.34 -23.77
CA VAL A 114 -23.64 -18.96 -22.45
C VAL A 114 -22.35 -18.50 -21.78
N GLU A 115 -21.40 -17.99 -22.56
CA GLU A 115 -20.08 -17.56 -22.11
C GLU A 115 -20.05 -16.12 -21.59
N VAL A 116 -21.17 -15.40 -21.69
CA VAL A 116 -21.35 -14.06 -21.09
C VAL A 116 -21.00 -14.06 -19.60
N LYS A 117 -21.24 -15.18 -18.91
CA LYS A 117 -20.87 -15.34 -17.49
C LYS A 117 -19.37 -15.16 -17.25
N TYR A 118 -18.51 -15.68 -18.13
CA TYR A 118 -17.06 -15.61 -17.98
C TYR A 118 -16.58 -14.18 -18.15
N LEU A 119 -17.00 -13.53 -19.24
CA LEU A 119 -16.56 -12.18 -19.54
C LEU A 119 -17.06 -11.17 -18.50
N LYS A 120 -18.23 -11.41 -17.89
CA LYS A 120 -18.72 -10.62 -16.76
C LYS A 120 -17.77 -10.69 -15.55
N GLU A 121 -17.33 -11.88 -15.18
CA GLU A 121 -16.41 -12.08 -14.05
C GLU A 121 -15.00 -11.55 -14.34
N ILE A 122 -14.54 -11.68 -15.60
CA ILE A 122 -13.28 -11.09 -16.06
C ILE A 122 -13.33 -9.56 -15.95
N PHE A 123 -14.39 -8.93 -16.46
CA PHE A 123 -14.54 -7.47 -16.36
C PHE A 123 -14.70 -6.97 -14.93
N ALA A 124 -15.22 -7.80 -14.02
CA ALA A 124 -15.32 -7.51 -12.60
C ALA A 124 -14.00 -7.67 -11.83
N CYS A 125 -12.99 -8.32 -12.42
CA CYS A 125 -11.65 -8.43 -11.83
C CYS A 125 -11.04 -7.03 -11.63
N GLU A 126 -10.52 -6.73 -10.45
CA GLU A 126 -9.91 -5.40 -10.19
C GLU A 126 -8.43 -5.36 -10.59
N ASP A 127 -7.71 -6.48 -10.45
CA ASP A 127 -6.32 -6.64 -10.88
C ASP A 127 -6.22 -6.67 -12.41
N LEU A 128 -5.52 -5.69 -13.00
CA LEU A 128 -5.47 -5.53 -14.46
C LEU A 128 -4.63 -6.60 -15.14
N GLY A 129 -3.46 -6.91 -14.60
CA GLY A 129 -2.63 -8.01 -15.09
C GLY A 129 -3.40 -9.33 -15.10
N LYS A 130 -4.09 -9.65 -14.01
CA LYS A 130 -4.92 -10.85 -13.90
C LYS A 130 -6.10 -10.80 -14.85
N LYS A 131 -6.78 -9.65 -14.98
CA LYS A 131 -7.87 -9.46 -15.94
C LYS A 131 -7.41 -9.73 -17.37
N LEU A 132 -6.27 -9.18 -17.77
CA LEU A 132 -5.72 -9.36 -19.11
C LEU A 132 -5.31 -10.81 -19.35
N GLN A 133 -4.69 -11.47 -18.35
CA GLN A 133 -4.40 -12.90 -18.38
C GLN A 133 -5.67 -13.75 -18.57
N LEU A 134 -6.71 -13.51 -17.76
CA LEU A 134 -7.98 -14.25 -17.87
C LEU A 134 -8.66 -14.00 -19.22
N LEU A 135 -8.59 -12.77 -19.74
CA LEU A 135 -9.13 -12.43 -21.07
C LEU A 135 -8.35 -13.13 -22.18
N GLN A 136 -7.03 -13.23 -22.09
CA GLN A 136 -6.19 -13.97 -23.01
C GLN A 136 -6.59 -15.46 -23.06
N TYR A 137 -6.78 -16.12 -21.91
CA TYR A 137 -7.26 -17.49 -21.86
C TYR A 137 -8.71 -17.65 -22.32
N PHE A 138 -9.56 -16.65 -22.06
CA PHE A 138 -10.92 -16.63 -22.57
C PHE A 138 -10.93 -16.60 -24.09
N LEU A 139 -10.17 -15.70 -24.70
CA LEU A 139 -10.14 -15.53 -26.15
C LEU A 139 -9.31 -16.61 -26.86
N GLY A 140 -8.32 -17.20 -26.17
CA GLY A 140 -7.31 -18.06 -26.77
C GLY A 140 -6.37 -17.29 -27.70
N VAL A 141 -5.96 -16.08 -27.29
CA VAL A 141 -5.06 -15.23 -28.08
C VAL A 141 -4.16 -14.41 -27.19
N THR A 142 -2.88 -14.30 -27.56
CA THR A 142 -1.92 -13.47 -26.82
C THR A 142 -2.28 -11.99 -26.88
N LEU A 143 -2.44 -11.39 -25.69
CA LEU A 143 -2.74 -9.96 -25.53
C LEU A 143 -1.54 -9.17 -24.98
N TRP A 144 -0.59 -9.85 -24.33
CA TRP A 144 0.67 -9.30 -23.82
C TRP A 144 1.71 -9.16 -24.93
N ILE A 145 1.41 -8.33 -25.93
CA ILE A 145 2.26 -8.20 -27.11
C ILE A 145 2.28 -6.78 -27.67
N ASP A 146 3.47 -6.36 -28.11
CA ASP A 146 3.72 -5.14 -28.86
C ASP A 146 4.64 -5.42 -30.07
N HIS A 147 4.92 -4.39 -30.87
CA HIS A 147 5.74 -4.52 -32.08
C HIS A 147 7.20 -4.91 -31.82
N ARG A 148 7.77 -4.57 -30.66
CA ARG A 148 9.17 -4.86 -30.30
C ARG A 148 9.31 -6.35 -30.04
N MET A 149 8.35 -6.92 -29.32
CA MET A 149 8.35 -8.32 -28.92
C MET A 149 8.32 -9.30 -30.11
N ILE A 150 7.59 -8.98 -31.19
CA ILE A 150 7.52 -9.86 -32.38
C ILE A 150 8.85 -9.88 -33.17
N SER A 151 9.75 -8.94 -32.92
CA SER A 151 11.05 -8.89 -33.60
C SER A 151 12.14 -9.66 -32.83
N GLU A 152 11.93 -9.89 -31.53
CA GLU A 152 12.97 -10.39 -30.61
C GLU A 152 12.74 -11.85 -30.17
N VAL A 153 11.49 -12.34 -30.25
CA VAL A 153 11.07 -13.62 -29.67
C VAL A 153 10.47 -14.53 -30.75
N LYS A 154 10.54 -15.86 -30.58
CA LYS A 154 9.96 -16.80 -31.52
C LYS A 154 8.44 -16.78 -31.44
N GLU A 155 7.75 -16.86 -32.58
CA GLU A 155 6.28 -16.85 -32.65
C GLU A 155 5.62 -17.95 -31.80
N THR A 156 6.30 -19.09 -31.63
CA THR A 156 5.85 -20.21 -30.77
C THR A 156 5.66 -19.82 -29.31
N ASP A 157 6.40 -18.81 -28.84
CA ASP A 157 6.38 -18.39 -27.43
C ASP A 157 5.15 -17.51 -27.12
N PHE A 158 4.47 -17.02 -28.16
CA PHE A 158 3.22 -16.25 -28.04
C PHE A 158 1.96 -17.08 -28.25
N ARG A 159 2.09 -18.41 -28.38
CA ARG A 159 0.93 -19.27 -28.55
C ARG A 159 0.10 -19.29 -27.27
N CYS A 160 -1.15 -18.87 -27.35
CA CYS A 160 -2.11 -18.98 -26.27
C CYS A 160 -3.24 -19.93 -26.69
N GLU A 161 -3.53 -20.93 -25.85
CA GLU A 161 -4.67 -21.81 -26.05
C GLU A 161 -5.84 -21.35 -25.19
N ARG A 162 -7.04 -21.41 -25.77
CA ARG A 162 -8.27 -21.09 -25.05
C ARG A 162 -8.46 -22.08 -23.89
N ASN A 163 -8.62 -21.56 -22.68
CA ASN A 163 -8.79 -22.39 -21.48
C ASN A 163 -9.82 -21.78 -20.53
N LEU A 164 -11.05 -22.31 -20.59
CA LEU A 164 -12.14 -21.86 -19.73
C LEU A 164 -12.06 -22.42 -18.30
N SER A 165 -11.35 -23.53 -18.07
CA SER A 165 -11.26 -24.13 -16.73
C SER A 165 -10.51 -23.22 -15.75
N LEU A 166 -9.48 -22.51 -16.23
CA LEU A 166 -8.78 -21.49 -15.44
C LEU A 166 -9.70 -20.34 -14.99
N ILE A 167 -10.70 -20.03 -15.81
CA ILE A 167 -11.70 -19.00 -15.48
C ILE A 167 -12.72 -19.57 -14.50
N ASP A 168 -13.16 -20.83 -14.69
CA ASP A 168 -14.03 -21.51 -13.72
C ASP A 168 -13.36 -21.65 -12.34
N GLU A 169 -12.06 -21.95 -12.28
CA GLU A 169 -11.25 -21.97 -11.05
C GLU A 169 -11.24 -20.58 -10.38
N TYR A 170 -10.93 -19.54 -11.15
CA TYR A 170 -10.98 -18.15 -10.67
C TYR A 170 -12.36 -17.77 -10.12
N ILE A 171 -13.43 -18.14 -10.83
CA ILE A 171 -14.82 -17.91 -10.41
C ILE A 171 -15.13 -18.69 -9.12
N ALA A 172 -14.66 -19.94 -8.99
CA ALA A 172 -14.87 -20.74 -7.80
C ALA A 172 -14.14 -20.15 -6.58
N GLU A 173 -12.92 -19.66 -6.74
CA GLU A 173 -12.14 -19.01 -5.69
C GLU A 173 -12.74 -17.69 -5.25
N THR A 174 -13.12 -16.83 -6.19
CA THR A 174 -13.82 -15.57 -5.89
C THR A 174 -15.16 -15.83 -5.20
N ASN A 175 -15.90 -16.85 -5.61
CA ASN A 175 -17.13 -17.26 -4.93
C ASN A 175 -16.90 -17.83 -3.53
N LYS A 176 -15.81 -18.57 -3.29
CA LYS A 176 -15.44 -19.01 -1.94
C LYS A 176 -15.14 -17.80 -1.04
N ARG A 177 -14.44 -16.80 -1.57
CA ARG A 177 -14.15 -15.55 -0.84
C ARG A 177 -15.40 -14.72 -0.57
N SER A 178 -16.33 -14.60 -1.52
CA SER A 178 -17.56 -13.83 -1.34
C SER A 178 -18.57 -14.49 -0.38
N ARG A 179 -18.40 -15.78 -0.08
CA ARG A 179 -19.22 -16.53 0.90
C ARG A 179 -18.80 -16.33 2.35
N ILE A 180 -17.73 -15.58 2.63
CA ILE A 180 -17.37 -15.26 4.01
C ILE A 180 -18.49 -14.40 4.60
N LYS A 181 -19.31 -15.00 5.46
CA LYS A 181 -20.32 -14.28 6.21
C LYS A 181 -19.60 -13.44 7.26
N ASN A 182 -19.55 -12.13 7.02
CA ASN A 182 -18.93 -11.19 7.94
C ASN A 182 -19.50 -11.36 9.36
N GLN A 183 -18.62 -11.68 10.30
CA GLN A 183 -18.92 -11.77 11.73
C GLN A 183 -18.72 -10.42 12.44
N THR A 184 -18.00 -9.51 11.78
CA THR A 184 -17.83 -8.12 12.22
C THR A 184 -18.55 -7.16 11.27
N LYS A 185 -18.68 -5.89 11.67
CA LYS A 185 -19.29 -4.82 10.89
C LYS A 185 -18.43 -3.56 10.98
N ALA A 186 -18.04 -3.02 9.84
CA ALA A 186 -17.50 -1.67 9.75
C ALA A 186 -18.61 -0.64 9.95
N THR A 187 -18.47 0.18 10.99
CA THR A 187 -19.40 1.27 11.33
C THR A 187 -18.68 2.60 11.09
N LEU A 188 -19.23 3.43 10.21
CA LEU A 188 -18.73 4.79 10.02
C LEU A 188 -19.15 5.63 11.23
N LEU A 189 -18.17 6.20 11.94
CA LEU A 189 -18.39 7.03 13.12
C LEU A 189 -18.48 8.51 12.74
N THR A 190 -17.50 8.98 11.96
CA THR A 190 -17.38 10.38 11.55
C THR A 190 -16.93 10.45 10.08
N GLU A 191 -17.47 11.42 9.35
CA GLU A 191 -17.07 11.77 7.98
C GLU A 191 -17.14 13.29 7.81
N PHE A 192 -16.09 13.90 7.28
CA PHE A 192 -16.08 15.32 6.93
C PHE A 192 -15.18 15.62 5.72
N GLU A 193 -15.40 16.78 5.12
CA GLU A 193 -14.62 17.25 3.96
C GLU A 193 -13.24 17.74 4.43
N GLY A 194 -12.19 17.11 3.92
CA GLY A 194 -10.82 17.35 4.37
C GLY A 194 -9.80 16.52 3.57
N ALA A 195 -8.60 17.06 3.43
CA ALA A 195 -7.48 16.45 2.73
C ALA A 195 -6.40 16.06 3.73
N LEU A 196 -6.04 14.78 3.80
CA LEU A 196 -4.88 14.40 4.62
C LEU A 196 -3.60 14.92 3.96
N ILE A 197 -2.93 15.88 4.60
CA ILE A 197 -1.68 16.44 4.12
C ILE A 197 -0.50 15.57 4.59
N ARG A 198 -0.46 15.23 5.89
CA ARG A 198 0.62 14.43 6.48
C ARG A 198 0.27 13.86 7.86
N SER A 199 0.90 12.75 8.23
CA SER A 199 1.03 12.31 9.64
C SER A 199 2.15 13.10 10.34
N LEU A 200 1.90 13.56 11.56
CA LEU A 200 2.83 14.37 12.35
C LEU A 200 3.52 13.59 13.48
N GLY A 201 3.18 12.30 13.67
CA GLY A 201 3.54 11.50 14.84
C GLY A 201 2.45 11.54 15.92
N ASP A 202 2.55 10.65 16.92
CA ASP A 202 1.68 10.60 18.11
C ASP A 202 0.18 10.67 17.80
N ASN A 203 -0.25 9.94 16.76
CA ASN A 203 -1.63 9.91 16.25
C ASN A 203 -2.18 11.29 15.86
N LYS A 204 -1.30 12.24 15.48
CA LYS A 204 -1.68 13.57 15.01
C LYS A 204 -1.51 13.67 13.50
N TYR A 205 -2.45 14.36 12.87
CA TYR A 205 -2.52 14.48 11.42
C TYR A 205 -2.74 15.93 11.05
N LEU A 206 -2.00 16.39 10.04
CA LEU A 206 -2.25 17.66 9.40
C LEU A 206 -3.30 17.46 8.31
N ILE A 207 -4.44 18.14 8.44
CA ILE A 207 -5.59 18.04 7.53
C ILE A 207 -5.90 19.42 6.97
N GLY A 208 -5.91 19.52 5.65
CA GLY A 208 -6.32 20.72 4.91
C GLY A 208 -7.82 20.72 4.65
N ILE A 209 -8.49 21.81 4.99
CA ILE A 209 -9.92 22.00 4.73
C ILE A 209 -10.09 22.73 3.39
N PRO A 210 -10.80 22.16 2.41
CA PRO A 210 -11.04 22.79 1.12
C PRO A 210 -11.66 24.19 1.21
N PRO A 211 -11.47 25.03 0.17
CA PRO A 211 -10.80 24.73 -1.10
C PRO A 211 -9.27 24.72 -1.00
N TYR A 212 -8.64 23.95 -1.89
CA TYR A 212 -7.21 24.04 -2.16
C TYR A 212 -6.96 25.19 -3.15
N ASP A 213 -6.13 26.15 -2.76
CA ASP A 213 -5.71 27.25 -3.62
C ASP A 213 -4.41 26.87 -4.35
N ARG A 214 -4.53 26.61 -5.65
CA ARG A 214 -3.39 26.24 -6.51
C ARG A 214 -2.35 27.35 -6.64
N SER A 215 -2.72 28.60 -6.44
CA SER A 215 -1.79 29.73 -6.59
C SER A 215 -0.85 29.86 -5.40
N SER A 216 -1.34 29.58 -4.19
CA SER A 216 -0.54 29.54 -2.96
C SER A 216 0.05 28.16 -2.67
N GLY A 217 -0.52 27.10 -3.25
CA GLY A 217 -0.15 25.72 -2.95
C GLY A 217 -0.57 25.29 -1.54
N ALA A 218 -1.64 25.89 -1.02
CA ALA A 218 -2.11 25.70 0.34
C ALA A 218 -3.63 25.53 0.38
N TYR A 219 -4.13 24.92 1.45
CA TYR A 219 -5.56 24.90 1.74
C TYR A 219 -6.00 26.21 2.39
N LYS A 220 -7.30 26.52 2.32
CA LYS A 220 -7.88 27.69 3.00
C LYS A 220 -7.58 27.67 4.51
N GLU A 221 -7.61 26.48 5.09
CA GLU A 221 -7.30 26.22 6.50
C GLU A 221 -6.55 24.90 6.60
N GLU A 222 -5.45 24.88 7.34
CA GLU A 222 -4.69 23.68 7.67
C GLU A 222 -4.68 23.50 9.17
N SER A 223 -5.22 22.38 9.64
CA SER A 223 -5.39 22.13 11.07
C SER A 223 -4.85 20.77 11.49
N ILE A 224 -4.33 20.71 12.71
CA ILE A 224 -3.89 19.48 13.36
C ILE A 224 -5.09 18.84 14.02
N TYR A 225 -5.29 17.56 13.74
CA TYR A 225 -6.27 16.71 14.39
C TYR A 225 -5.56 15.58 15.14
N THR A 226 -6.06 15.23 16.33
CA THR A 226 -5.59 14.07 17.09
C THR A 226 -6.59 12.93 16.95
N TYR A 227 -6.10 11.76 16.55
CA TYR A 227 -6.86 10.52 16.54
C TYR A 227 -6.72 9.83 17.90
N LEU A 228 -7.81 9.77 18.65
CA LEU A 228 -7.80 9.35 20.05
C LEU A 228 -8.27 7.89 20.24
N PRO A 229 -7.84 7.23 21.35
CA PRO A 229 -8.25 5.85 21.67
C PRO A 229 -9.74 5.64 21.94
N ASN A 230 -10.56 6.69 22.07
CA ASN A 230 -12.02 6.61 22.19
C ASN A 230 -12.72 6.64 20.81
N CYS A 231 -11.96 6.48 19.71
CA CYS A 231 -12.45 6.57 18.33
C CYS A 231 -13.02 7.94 17.95
N THR A 232 -12.40 9.03 18.42
CA THR A 232 -12.67 10.38 17.93
C THR A 232 -11.47 10.92 17.15
N LEU A 233 -11.76 11.85 16.24
CA LEU A 233 -10.76 12.69 15.59
C LEU A 233 -11.02 14.13 16.02
N GLU A 234 -10.24 14.59 16.99
CA GLU A 234 -10.46 15.89 17.65
C GLU A 234 -9.61 16.97 17.00
N TYR A 235 -10.22 18.13 16.78
CA TYR A 235 -9.50 19.32 16.36
C TYR A 235 -8.59 19.77 17.50
N ASN A 236 -7.31 19.94 17.20
CA ASN A 236 -6.36 20.51 18.15
C ASN A 236 -6.10 21.98 17.83
N PHE A 237 -5.71 22.28 16.59
CA PHE A 237 -4.99 23.53 16.34
C PHE A 237 -4.91 23.96 14.87
N ASP A 238 -5.19 25.23 14.58
CA ASP A 238 -5.03 25.83 13.25
C ASP A 238 -3.60 26.36 13.05
N ILE A 239 -2.85 25.70 12.16
CA ILE A 239 -1.47 26.09 11.84
C ILE A 239 -1.40 27.19 10.79
N SER A 240 -2.53 27.62 10.21
CA SER A 240 -2.58 28.69 9.21
C SER A 240 -2.14 30.04 9.78
N SER A 241 -2.24 30.20 11.11
CA SER A 241 -1.70 31.33 11.86
C SER A 241 -0.16 31.36 11.89
N PHE A 242 0.49 30.27 11.54
CA PHE A 242 1.94 30.15 11.47
C PHE A 242 2.37 30.50 10.06
N GLN A 243 3.52 31.15 9.90
CA GLN A 243 4.21 31.21 8.61
C GLN A 243 4.83 29.86 8.25
N TYR A 244 4.10 28.77 8.51
CA TYR A 244 4.43 27.43 8.07
C TYR A 244 4.21 27.37 6.56
N ASN A 245 5.22 26.90 5.85
CA ASN A 245 5.07 26.48 4.47
C ASN A 245 5.59 25.05 4.37
N SER A 246 4.68 24.13 4.07
CA SER A 246 4.92 22.69 3.96
C SER A 246 6.05 22.32 2.98
N HIS A 247 6.33 23.17 2.00
CA HIS A 247 7.42 23.01 1.03
C HIS A 247 8.80 23.36 1.60
N THR A 248 8.85 24.06 2.74
CA THR A 248 10.07 24.66 3.28
C THR A 248 10.56 23.98 4.56
N GLY A 249 9.84 22.97 5.05
CA GLY A 249 10.19 22.32 6.31
C GLY A 249 9.45 21.04 6.65
N ASN A 250 9.77 20.50 7.83
CA ASN A 250 9.09 19.37 8.43
C ASN A 250 8.42 19.79 9.73
N LEU A 251 7.12 19.48 9.85
CA LEU A 251 6.35 19.65 11.08
C LEU A 251 6.20 18.29 11.76
N SER A 252 6.37 18.27 13.08
CA SER A 252 6.10 17.15 13.96
C SER A 252 5.34 17.65 15.18
N ALA A 253 4.52 16.80 15.79
CA ALA A 253 3.68 17.17 16.90
C ALA A 253 3.69 16.11 18.00
N SER A 254 3.65 16.55 19.26
CA SER A 254 3.39 15.73 20.45
C SER A 254 2.19 16.33 21.19
N ASP A 255 1.83 15.81 22.38
CA ASP A 255 0.67 16.32 23.12
C ASP A 255 0.85 17.75 23.66
N GLY A 256 2.08 18.17 23.95
CA GLY A 256 2.36 19.50 24.50
C GLY A 256 2.93 20.50 23.50
N TYR A 257 3.56 20.03 22.41
CA TYR A 257 4.44 20.87 21.60
C TYR A 257 4.33 20.58 20.10
N LEU A 258 4.63 21.61 19.31
CA LEU A 258 4.84 21.53 17.87
C LEU A 258 6.29 21.84 17.56
N LEU A 259 6.93 20.97 16.78
CA LEU A 259 8.30 21.14 16.32
C LEU A 259 8.31 21.36 14.81
N PHE A 260 8.78 22.52 14.37
CA PHE A 260 8.97 22.84 12.96
C PHE A 260 10.45 23.00 12.62
N PHE A 261 10.91 22.25 11.63
CA PHE A 261 12.24 22.41 11.06
C PHE A 261 12.17 23.11 9.71
N CYS A 262 12.72 24.33 9.62
CA CYS A 262 12.80 25.08 8.37
C CYS A 262 14.10 24.74 7.63
N PHE A 263 14.00 24.09 6.47
CA PHE A 263 15.14 23.70 5.63
C PHE A 263 15.93 24.91 5.14
N ILE A 264 15.24 25.94 4.65
CA ILE A 264 15.85 27.12 4.04
C ILE A 264 16.70 27.88 5.06
N ARG A 265 16.19 28.01 6.29
CA ARG A 265 16.89 28.71 7.37
C ARG A 265 17.79 27.79 8.18
N SER A 266 17.70 26.47 7.97
CA SER A 266 18.35 25.45 8.80
C SER A 266 18.10 25.70 10.29
N LYS A 267 16.82 25.89 10.67
CA LYS A 267 16.43 26.26 12.04
C LYS A 267 15.31 25.36 12.56
N TYR A 268 15.39 25.01 13.85
CA TYR A 268 14.25 24.47 14.59
C TYR A 268 13.49 25.58 15.27
N TYR A 269 12.17 25.38 15.34
CA TYR A 269 11.23 26.18 16.06
C TYR A 269 10.37 25.26 16.91
N VAL A 270 10.29 25.54 18.21
CA VAL A 270 9.36 24.85 19.12
C VAL A 270 8.25 25.81 19.47
N PHE A 271 7.02 25.35 19.39
CA PHE A 271 5.82 26.09 19.74
C PHE A 271 4.96 25.29 20.71
N ASP A 272 4.19 25.99 21.52
CA ASP A 272 3.05 25.39 22.21
C ASP A 272 1.80 25.40 21.30
N TYR A 273 0.73 24.79 21.79
CA TYR A 273 -0.58 24.79 21.14
C TYR A 273 -1.38 26.11 21.34
N GLU A 274 -0.79 27.12 21.96
CA GLU A 274 -1.34 28.49 21.97
C GLU A 274 -0.76 29.34 20.83
N GLY A 275 0.23 28.82 20.09
CA GLY A 275 0.92 29.54 19.03
C GLY A 275 2.16 30.30 19.49
N ASN A 276 2.51 30.23 20.77
CA ASN A 276 3.69 30.91 21.28
C ASN A 276 4.94 30.14 20.87
N ARG A 277 5.88 30.85 20.24
CA ARG A 277 7.22 30.31 19.96
C ARG A 277 8.01 30.25 21.27
N ILE A 278 8.27 29.03 21.74
CA ILE A 278 9.06 28.75 22.94
C ILE A 278 10.54 28.93 22.65
N SER A 279 11.03 28.43 21.51
CA SER A 279 12.44 28.49 21.17
C SER A 279 12.71 28.50 19.66
N GLU A 280 13.88 29.03 19.28
CA GLU A 280 14.43 29.04 17.93
C GLU A 280 15.92 28.73 18.01
N THR A 281 16.44 27.82 17.19
CA THR A 281 17.89 27.56 17.16
C THR A 281 18.39 27.26 15.74
N PRO A 282 19.49 27.92 15.31
CA PRO A 282 20.17 27.56 14.07
C PRO A 282 20.91 26.23 14.22
N LEU A 283 20.76 25.37 13.22
CA LEU A 283 21.56 24.18 13.04
C LEU A 283 22.63 24.44 12.00
N ASN A 284 23.83 24.74 12.47
CA ASN A 284 24.98 24.82 11.60
C ASN A 284 25.43 23.39 11.24
N GLY A 285 25.28 23.01 9.97
CA GLY A 285 26.14 22.00 9.34
C GLY A 285 25.64 20.57 9.17
N ALA A 286 24.37 20.23 9.42
CA ALA A 286 23.81 18.95 9.00
C ALA A 286 22.28 18.92 9.01
N ARG A 287 21.68 18.13 8.10
CA ARG A 287 20.25 17.80 8.11
C ARG A 287 19.96 16.89 9.31
N LEU A 288 19.67 17.48 10.46
CA LEU A 288 19.06 16.75 11.56
C LEU A 288 17.58 16.53 11.24
N HIS A 289 17.14 15.29 11.35
CA HIS A 289 15.72 14.97 11.29
C HIS A 289 15.28 14.69 12.73
N PRO A 290 14.31 15.45 13.28
CA PRO A 290 13.73 15.08 14.55
C PRO A 290 13.07 13.71 14.36
N VAL A 291 13.43 12.77 15.21
CA VAL A 291 12.92 11.39 15.15
C VAL A 291 11.85 11.15 16.21
N HIS A 292 11.85 11.94 17.28
CA HIS A 292 10.88 11.80 18.37
C HIS A 292 10.79 13.09 19.19
N LEU A 293 9.57 13.53 19.54
CA LEU A 293 9.30 14.67 20.42
C LEU A 293 8.72 14.12 21.73
N LEU A 294 9.31 14.51 22.86
CA LEU A 294 8.91 14.07 24.19
C LEU A 294 7.80 14.97 24.75
N GLU A 295 7.05 14.46 25.73
CA GLU A 295 5.93 15.19 26.37
C GLU A 295 6.36 16.49 27.06
N ASN A 296 7.59 16.56 27.56
CA ASN A 296 8.14 17.76 28.18
C ASN A 296 8.72 18.77 27.17
N GLY A 297 8.56 18.51 25.86
CA GLY A 297 9.05 19.35 24.76
C GLY A 297 10.53 19.15 24.40
N ALA A 298 11.23 18.30 25.15
CA ALA A 298 12.53 17.81 24.73
C ALA A 298 12.35 16.94 23.47
N PHE A 299 13.37 16.80 22.64
CA PHE A 299 13.26 15.98 21.44
C PHE A 299 14.57 15.28 21.11
N LEU A 300 14.42 14.18 20.37
CA LEU A 300 15.51 13.41 19.80
C LEU A 300 15.70 13.81 18.34
N ALA A 301 16.94 14.08 17.98
CA ALA A 301 17.34 14.30 16.61
C ALA A 301 18.43 13.32 16.21
N PHE A 302 18.23 12.65 15.08
CA PHE A 302 19.21 11.74 14.50
C PHE A 302 19.97 12.41 13.35
N ASN A 303 21.29 12.20 13.32
CA ASN A 303 22.17 12.71 12.28
C ASN A 303 22.84 11.58 11.51
N ASN A 304 22.40 11.33 10.28
CA ASN A 304 23.02 10.32 9.41
C ASN A 304 24.47 10.65 9.05
N ALA A 305 24.84 11.93 8.98
CA ALA A 305 26.21 12.32 8.59
C ALA A 305 27.24 12.02 9.68
N TRP A 306 26.81 11.97 10.95
CA TRP A 306 27.72 11.75 12.08
C TRP A 306 27.46 10.45 12.84
N ASN A 307 26.40 9.71 12.48
CA ASN A 307 25.95 8.52 13.21
C ASN A 307 25.77 8.84 14.70
N LYS A 308 24.98 9.87 15.00
CA LYS A 308 24.70 10.27 16.39
C LYS A 308 23.22 10.56 16.61
N LEU A 309 22.72 10.10 17.75
CA LEU A 309 21.45 10.51 18.32
C LEU A 309 21.72 11.53 19.44
N ARG A 310 20.98 12.64 19.40
CA ARG A 310 21.07 13.71 20.40
C ARG A 310 19.72 13.95 21.02
N ALA A 311 19.70 14.15 22.34
CA ALA A 311 18.57 14.75 23.02
C ALA A 311 18.80 16.23 23.26
N TYR A 312 17.76 17.01 23.02
CA TYR A 312 17.71 18.44 23.25
C TYR A 312 16.58 18.75 24.22
N GLU A 313 16.81 19.65 25.17
CA GLU A 313 15.74 20.24 25.98
C GLU A 313 14.86 21.17 25.11
N PRO A 314 13.67 21.61 25.56
CA PRO A 314 12.82 22.55 24.81
C PRO A 314 13.55 23.85 24.44
N GLY A 315 14.44 24.31 25.33
CA GLY A 315 15.34 25.45 25.10
C GLY A 315 16.52 25.15 24.18
N LEU A 316 16.54 23.98 23.53
CA LEU A 316 17.52 23.54 22.53
C LEU A 316 18.96 23.37 23.07
N SER A 317 19.13 23.36 24.40
CA SER A 317 20.38 22.90 25.02
C SER A 317 20.51 21.39 24.85
N LYS A 318 21.70 20.95 24.43
CA LYS A 318 22.00 19.51 24.28
C LYS A 318 22.02 18.88 25.67
N ARG A 319 21.12 17.92 25.91
CA ARG A 319 21.05 17.14 27.16
C ARG A 319 22.10 16.04 27.16
N TRP A 320 22.12 15.22 26.11
CA TRP A 320 23.09 14.13 25.91
C TRP A 320 23.26 13.80 24.43
N GLU A 321 24.30 13.04 24.10
CA GLU A 321 24.60 12.56 22.75
C GLU A 321 25.16 11.15 22.85
N ILE A 322 24.70 10.26 21.97
CA ILE A 322 25.23 8.91 21.82
C ILE A 322 25.57 8.61 20.36
N TYR A 323 26.60 7.81 20.15
CA TYR A 323 26.95 7.30 18.83
C TYR A 323 26.07 6.10 18.47
N CYS A 324 25.38 6.18 17.33
CA CYS A 324 24.54 5.11 16.81
C CYS A 324 24.38 5.25 15.29
N THR A 325 24.25 4.16 14.57
CA THR A 325 24.06 4.15 13.11
C THR A 325 22.60 4.22 12.70
N THR A 326 21.67 3.85 13.58
CA THR A 326 20.24 3.89 13.25
C THR A 326 19.41 4.06 14.52
N PHE A 327 18.37 4.91 14.45
CA PHE A 327 17.29 4.95 15.44
C PHE A 327 16.20 3.96 15.05
N LEU A 328 15.82 3.06 15.95
CA LEU A 328 14.81 2.03 15.68
C LEU A 328 13.43 2.50 16.11
N CYS A 329 13.27 2.81 17.40
CA CYS A 329 12.00 3.26 17.97
C CYS A 329 12.20 3.84 19.39
N SER A 330 11.14 4.43 19.93
CA SER A 330 11.00 4.75 21.35
C SER A 330 9.85 3.94 21.95
N ARG A 331 9.99 3.53 23.22
CA ARG A 331 8.94 2.86 23.98
C ARG A 331 9.19 2.98 25.47
N ASN A 332 8.14 3.26 26.25
CA ASN A 332 8.20 3.34 27.73
C ASN A 332 9.34 4.25 28.24
N GLN A 333 9.53 5.42 27.62
CA GLN A 333 10.63 6.37 27.90
C GLN A 333 12.05 5.83 27.63
N SER A 334 12.18 4.61 27.12
CA SER A 334 13.42 4.07 26.57
C SER A 334 13.51 4.31 25.06
N PHE A 335 14.73 4.39 24.56
CA PHE A 335 15.08 4.55 23.16
C PHE A 335 15.91 3.38 22.71
N TYR A 336 15.61 2.89 21.51
CA TYR A 336 16.24 1.71 20.95
C TYR A 336 16.99 2.11 19.71
N VAL A 337 18.30 1.88 19.71
CA VAL A 337 19.18 2.25 18.61
C VAL A 337 20.09 1.08 18.25
N SER A 338 20.58 1.09 17.01
CA SER A 338 21.64 0.20 16.58
C SER A 338 22.94 0.97 16.37
N LYS A 339 24.06 0.30 16.62
CA LYS A 339 25.41 0.77 16.34
C LYS A 339 26.13 -0.30 15.53
N SER A 340 26.43 0.04 14.29
CA SER A 340 27.26 -0.77 13.40
C SER A 340 28.61 -0.10 13.22
N THR A 341 29.69 -0.85 13.42
CA THR A 341 31.05 -0.39 13.13
C THR A 341 31.64 -1.33 12.07
N GLU A 342 32.38 -0.78 11.11
CA GLU A 342 32.99 -1.59 10.05
C GLU A 342 33.86 -2.71 10.67
N GLY A 343 33.61 -3.95 10.25
CA GLY A 343 34.31 -5.13 10.76
C GLY A 343 33.87 -5.61 12.15
N GLN A 344 32.86 -5.01 12.77
CA GLN A 344 32.30 -5.46 14.05
C GLN A 344 30.84 -5.83 13.89
N SER A 345 30.40 -6.83 14.66
CA SER A 345 28.99 -7.18 14.72
C SER A 345 28.17 -6.00 15.27
N PRO A 346 26.98 -5.73 14.72
CA PRO A 346 26.13 -4.66 15.22
C PRO A 346 25.71 -4.88 16.67
N GLU A 347 25.66 -3.79 17.42
CA GLU A 347 25.18 -3.73 18.80
C GLU A 347 23.84 -2.99 18.84
N PHE A 348 22.89 -3.49 19.63
CA PHE A 348 21.66 -2.78 19.95
C PHE A 348 21.69 -2.27 21.37
N PHE A 349 21.27 -1.03 21.55
CA PHE A 349 21.23 -0.38 22.85
C PHE A 349 19.79 -0.05 23.24
N LYS A 350 19.42 -0.39 24.48
CA LYS A 350 18.30 0.22 25.20
C LYS A 350 18.87 1.39 25.99
N ILE A 351 18.35 2.59 25.76
CA ILE A 351 18.84 3.84 26.35
C ILE A 351 17.68 4.49 27.10
N ASN A 352 17.88 4.95 28.33
CA ASN A 352 16.84 5.67 29.06
C ASN A 352 16.73 7.14 28.66
N SER A 353 15.77 7.87 29.25
CA SER A 353 15.56 9.30 29.04
C SER A 353 16.78 10.18 29.38
N ASN A 354 17.72 9.68 30.20
CA ASN A 354 18.93 10.39 30.60
C ASN A 354 20.12 10.11 29.67
N GLY A 355 19.96 9.25 28.66
CA GLY A 355 21.04 8.89 27.74
C GLY A 355 21.94 7.78 28.27
N GLU A 356 21.55 7.11 29.35
CA GLU A 356 22.29 6.00 29.94
C GLU A 356 21.90 4.69 29.24
N ILE A 357 22.90 3.85 28.93
CA ILE A 357 22.67 2.54 28.31
C ILE A 357 22.23 1.56 29.40
N GLU A 358 21.01 1.06 29.30
CA GLU A 358 20.42 0.10 30.23
C GLU A 358 20.73 -1.35 29.85
N ALA A 359 20.80 -1.65 28.55
CA ALA A 359 21.04 -2.99 28.05
C ALA A 359 21.73 -2.96 26.67
N ILE A 360 22.53 -4.01 26.38
CA ILE A 360 23.25 -4.19 25.12
C ILE A 360 22.99 -5.59 24.58
N PHE A 361 22.50 -5.69 23.35
CA PHE A 361 22.45 -6.96 22.60
C PHE A 361 23.51 -6.93 21.50
N LYS A 362 24.36 -7.95 21.41
CA LYS A 362 25.34 -8.08 20.33
C LYS A 362 24.90 -9.16 19.35
N LEU A 363 24.86 -8.83 18.06
CA LEU A 363 24.61 -9.83 17.03
C LEU A 363 25.86 -10.68 16.80
N GLU A 364 25.65 -11.94 16.42
CA GLU A 364 26.76 -12.83 16.05
C GLU A 364 27.23 -12.62 14.60
N ASN A 365 26.43 -11.93 13.78
CA ASN A 365 26.68 -11.75 12.34
C ASN A 365 26.66 -10.27 11.94
N ASN A 366 27.43 -9.94 10.89
CA ASN A 366 27.52 -8.60 10.29
C ASN A 366 26.28 -8.21 9.47
N VAL A 367 25.08 -8.48 9.96
CA VAL A 367 23.83 -8.06 9.30
C VAL A 367 23.39 -6.73 9.92
N PRO A 368 23.58 -5.59 9.22
CA PRO A 368 23.39 -4.27 9.82
C PRO A 368 21.93 -3.85 9.95
N SER A 369 20.99 -4.59 9.34
CA SER A 369 19.58 -4.23 9.28
C SER A 369 18.68 -5.22 10.01
N GLY A 370 17.80 -4.69 10.84
CA GLY A 370 16.71 -5.44 11.42
C GLY A 370 15.68 -4.52 12.06
N THR A 371 14.51 -5.07 12.30
CA THR A 371 13.41 -4.40 12.99
C THR A 371 13.20 -5.07 14.33
N ILE A 372 12.72 -4.31 15.31
CA ILE A 372 12.41 -4.81 16.64
C ILE A 372 10.97 -4.42 16.96
N ILE A 373 10.22 -5.38 17.48
CA ILE A 373 8.90 -5.12 18.05
C ILE A 373 8.88 -5.59 19.48
N PHE A 374 7.94 -5.05 20.24
CA PHE A 374 7.84 -5.27 21.67
C PHE A 374 6.41 -5.63 22.02
N ASP A 375 6.23 -6.57 22.94
CA ASP A 375 4.93 -6.88 23.52
C ASP A 375 4.68 -6.07 24.79
N GLU A 376 3.46 -6.03 25.33
CA GLU A 376 3.10 -5.13 26.45
C GLU A 376 3.92 -5.38 27.73
N ILE A 377 4.41 -6.60 27.94
CA ILE A 377 5.21 -6.96 29.13
C ILE A 377 6.71 -6.71 28.97
N GLY A 378 7.14 -6.10 27.85
CA GLY A 378 8.54 -5.67 27.65
C GLY A 378 9.44 -6.72 26.99
N ARG A 379 8.91 -7.87 26.57
CA ARG A 379 9.65 -8.79 25.70
C ARG A 379 9.86 -8.13 24.34
N SER A 380 10.99 -8.44 23.72
CA SER A 380 11.29 -7.94 22.38
C SER A 380 11.56 -9.07 21.39
N PHE A 381 11.13 -8.85 20.16
CA PHE A 381 11.35 -9.75 19.03
C PHE A 381 12.14 -9.00 17.98
N TYR A 382 13.38 -9.43 17.78
CA TYR A 382 14.29 -8.84 16.81
C TYR A 382 14.32 -9.68 15.53
N PHE A 383 14.20 -9.01 14.39
CA PHE A 383 14.15 -9.61 13.07
C PHE A 383 15.43 -9.29 12.30
N SER A 384 16.27 -10.30 12.05
CA SER A 384 17.53 -10.14 11.31
C SER A 384 17.44 -10.83 9.96
N THR A 385 17.58 -10.09 8.85
CA THR A 385 17.50 -10.66 7.50
C THR A 385 18.89 -10.99 6.97
N VAL A 386 19.15 -12.28 6.76
CA VAL A 386 20.40 -12.78 6.20
C VAL A 386 20.22 -13.02 4.70
N PHE A 387 21.07 -12.38 3.90
CA PHE A 387 21.14 -12.58 2.46
C PHE A 387 22.20 -13.63 2.14
N SER A 388 21.77 -14.81 1.69
CA SER A 388 22.66 -15.84 1.15
C SER A 388 22.45 -15.98 -0.35
N PRO A 389 23.45 -16.43 -1.14
CA PRO A 389 23.26 -16.65 -2.58
C PRO A 389 22.05 -17.56 -2.85
N GLY A 390 21.02 -17.01 -3.49
CA GLY A 390 19.81 -17.73 -3.90
C GLY A 390 18.73 -17.91 -2.81
N VAL A 391 18.98 -17.53 -1.55
CA VAL A 391 17.98 -17.66 -0.47
C VAL A 391 18.06 -16.47 0.49
N ILE A 392 16.93 -15.79 0.67
CA ILE A 392 16.74 -14.79 1.73
C ILE A 392 16.15 -15.51 2.94
N ARG A 393 16.70 -15.29 4.12
CA ARG A 393 16.15 -15.83 5.38
C ARG A 393 16.05 -14.75 6.42
N THR A 394 15.06 -14.84 7.31
CA THR A 394 14.96 -13.98 8.48
C THR A 394 15.03 -14.80 9.75
N ARG A 395 15.93 -14.40 10.65
CA ARG A 395 16.01 -14.90 12.02
C ARG A 395 15.10 -14.06 12.90
N VAL A 396 14.24 -14.74 13.65
CA VAL A 396 13.39 -14.13 14.66
C VAL A 396 13.96 -14.49 16.02
N ILE A 397 14.50 -13.49 16.72
CA ILE A 397 15.16 -13.65 18.01
C ILE A 397 14.26 -13.09 19.10
N TYR A 398 13.89 -13.93 20.07
CA TYR A 398 13.19 -13.50 21.27
C TYR A 398 14.20 -13.09 22.35
N LEU A 399 14.09 -11.84 22.80
CA LEU A 399 14.89 -11.21 23.83
C LEU A 399 14.03 -10.83 25.06
N THR A 400 14.62 -10.93 26.25
CA THR A 400 14.03 -10.34 27.48
C THR A 400 14.09 -8.80 27.44
N GLU A 401 13.50 -8.15 28.43
CA GLU A 401 13.59 -6.68 28.58
C GLU A 401 15.04 -6.19 28.72
N ASN A 402 15.92 -7.03 29.28
CA ASN A 402 17.35 -6.76 29.46
C ASN A 402 18.18 -7.24 28.26
N PHE A 403 17.55 -7.52 27.12
CA PHE A 403 18.22 -7.96 25.90
C PHE A 403 18.95 -9.31 26.02
N GLU A 404 18.53 -10.16 26.95
CA GLU A 404 19.02 -11.53 27.05
C GLU A 404 18.28 -12.41 26.04
N ARG A 405 19.01 -13.22 25.29
CA ARG A 405 18.45 -14.09 24.26
C ARG A 405 17.81 -15.32 24.88
N VAL A 406 16.51 -15.50 24.61
CA VAL A 406 15.70 -16.61 25.13
C VAL A 406 15.53 -17.71 24.09
N ALA A 407 15.18 -17.34 22.86
CA ALA A 407 14.94 -18.30 21.78
C ALA A 407 15.20 -17.68 20.39
N GLU A 408 15.38 -18.54 19.38
CA GLU A 408 15.57 -18.14 17.99
C GLU A 408 14.87 -19.14 17.06
N ILE A 409 14.30 -18.62 15.97
CA ILE A 409 13.80 -19.42 14.85
C ILE A 409 14.20 -18.77 13.53
N GLU A 410 14.49 -19.58 12.52
CA GLU A 410 14.83 -19.11 11.17
C GLU A 410 13.66 -19.36 10.22
N LEU A 411 13.33 -18.37 9.40
CA LEU A 411 12.27 -18.40 8.40
C LEU A 411 12.86 -18.12 7.02
N GLU A 412 12.28 -18.74 5.98
CA GLU A 412 12.59 -18.40 4.59
C GLU A 412 11.81 -17.12 4.19
N GLY A 413 12.43 -16.27 3.37
CA GLY A 413 11.91 -14.95 3.01
C GLY A 413 12.33 -13.85 3.98
N TRP A 414 11.94 -12.60 3.67
CA TRP A 414 12.11 -11.46 4.58
C TRP A 414 10.78 -10.98 5.14
N ILE A 415 10.79 -10.54 6.39
CA ILE A 415 9.59 -10.01 7.07
C ILE A 415 9.31 -8.59 6.54
N THR A 416 8.12 -8.40 5.99
CA THR A 416 7.64 -7.10 5.49
C THR A 416 6.84 -6.34 6.55
N SER A 417 6.18 -7.07 7.47
CA SER A 417 5.43 -6.48 8.57
C SER A 417 5.20 -7.52 9.68
N SER A 418 4.98 -7.04 10.91
CA SER A 418 4.85 -7.88 12.10
C SER A 418 3.92 -7.25 13.13
N ALA A 419 3.18 -8.06 13.87
CA ALA A 419 2.33 -7.62 14.97
C ALA A 419 2.37 -8.64 16.11
N VAL A 420 2.31 -8.16 17.35
CA VAL A 420 2.36 -9.01 18.55
C VAL A 420 1.06 -8.90 19.34
N ASP A 421 0.53 -10.06 19.70
CA ASP A 421 -0.61 -10.23 20.59
C ASP A 421 -0.10 -10.71 21.94
N THR A 422 0.09 -9.76 22.84
CA THR A 422 0.59 -10.06 24.19
C THR A 422 -0.40 -10.92 24.97
N LYS A 423 -1.71 -10.67 24.81
CA LYS A 423 -2.76 -11.32 25.58
C LYS A 423 -2.86 -12.80 25.24
N ASN A 424 -2.85 -13.15 23.95
CA ASN A 424 -2.94 -14.55 23.52
C ASN A 424 -1.58 -15.18 23.21
N GLN A 425 -0.47 -14.48 23.50
CA GLN A 425 0.90 -14.96 23.32
C GLN A 425 1.17 -15.38 21.87
N LYS A 426 0.82 -14.52 20.91
CA LYS A 426 1.05 -14.78 19.49
C LYS A 426 1.89 -13.69 18.84
N LEU A 427 2.72 -14.10 17.90
CA LEU A 427 3.48 -13.22 17.02
C LEU A 427 3.06 -13.51 15.58
N PHE A 428 2.50 -12.52 14.93
CA PHE A 428 2.06 -12.58 13.54
C PHE A 428 3.13 -11.94 12.65
N LEU A 429 3.55 -12.66 11.63
CA LEU A 429 4.58 -12.23 10.67
C LEU A 429 4.03 -12.31 9.25
N HIS A 430 4.31 -11.30 8.45
CA HIS A 430 4.07 -11.33 7.00
C HIS A 430 5.42 -11.37 6.28
N LEU A 431 5.63 -12.44 5.51
CA LEU A 431 6.82 -12.67 4.70
C LEU A 431 6.59 -12.17 3.27
N SER A 432 7.66 -11.71 2.61
CA SER A 432 7.65 -11.19 1.24
C SER A 432 7.10 -12.15 0.18
N GLU A 433 7.10 -13.45 0.45
CA GLU A 433 6.53 -14.49 -0.41
C GLU A 433 5.00 -14.62 -0.25
N ARG A 434 4.34 -13.56 0.23
CA ARG A 434 2.90 -13.52 0.50
C ARG A 434 2.50 -14.63 1.48
N GLU A 435 3.33 -14.91 2.48
CA GLU A 435 3.04 -15.91 3.51
C GLU A 435 2.82 -15.24 4.87
N LEU A 436 1.72 -15.58 5.52
CA LEU A 436 1.46 -15.26 6.91
C LEU A 436 1.92 -16.41 7.80
N VAL A 437 2.67 -16.09 8.85
CA VAL A 437 3.18 -17.05 9.85
C VAL A 437 2.72 -16.60 11.22
N VAL A 438 2.25 -17.55 12.04
CA VAL A 438 1.92 -17.30 13.45
C VAL A 438 2.86 -18.12 14.31
N ILE A 439 3.56 -17.45 15.23
CA ILE A 439 4.41 -18.05 16.24
C ILE A 439 3.73 -17.92 17.60
N ASP A 440 3.68 -19.00 18.36
CA ASP A 440 3.31 -18.97 19.77
C ASP A 440 4.48 -18.42 20.60
N THR A 441 4.33 -17.30 21.28
CA THR A 441 5.46 -16.61 21.95
C THR A 441 5.84 -17.24 23.28
N ALA A 442 5.00 -18.13 23.84
CA ALA A 442 5.32 -18.87 25.05
C ALA A 442 6.24 -20.07 24.76
N SER A 443 5.92 -20.86 23.73
CA SER A 443 6.70 -22.02 23.30
C SER A 443 7.72 -21.71 22.22
N PHE A 444 7.59 -20.56 21.54
CA PHE A 444 8.37 -20.12 20.39
C PHE A 444 8.31 -21.05 19.17
N HIS A 445 7.18 -21.75 18.98
CA HIS A 445 6.92 -22.62 17.83
C HIS A 445 5.96 -21.98 16.82
N ILE A 446 6.12 -22.31 15.54
CA ILE A 446 5.17 -21.95 14.48
C ILE A 446 3.89 -22.76 14.68
N VAL A 447 2.75 -22.08 14.83
CA VAL A 447 1.44 -22.72 15.04
C VAL A 447 0.51 -22.61 13.84
N ALA A 448 0.76 -21.68 12.91
CA ALA A 448 -0.02 -21.57 11.68
C ALA A 448 0.81 -20.95 10.55
N ARG A 449 0.47 -21.33 9.31
CA ARG A 449 1.00 -20.77 8.06
C ARG A 449 -0.13 -20.63 7.03
N LYS A 450 -0.11 -19.55 6.25
CA LYS A 450 -1.06 -19.36 5.15
C LYS A 450 -0.43 -18.55 4.01
N LYS A 451 -0.36 -19.15 2.83
CA LYS A 451 -0.02 -18.44 1.59
C LYS A 451 -1.20 -17.58 1.13
N GLN A 452 -0.88 -16.44 0.55
CA GLN A 452 -1.81 -15.41 0.12
C GLN A 452 -1.55 -15.10 -1.35
N GLU A 453 -2.61 -14.86 -2.11
CA GLU A 453 -2.47 -14.59 -3.53
C GLU A 453 -2.13 -13.14 -3.83
N ALA A 454 -2.60 -12.20 -3.00
CA ALA A 454 -2.38 -10.78 -3.17
C ALA A 454 -1.26 -10.27 -2.26
N GLU A 455 -0.68 -9.14 -2.62
CA GLU A 455 0.17 -8.39 -1.68
C GLU A 455 -0.68 -7.87 -0.53
N LEU A 456 -0.14 -8.06 0.67
CA LEU A 456 -0.80 -7.70 1.92
C LEU A 456 0.09 -6.77 2.72
N THR A 457 -0.54 -5.99 3.59
CA THR A 457 0.18 -5.30 4.66
C THR A 457 -0.47 -5.71 5.97
N LEU A 458 0.31 -6.24 6.90
CA LEU A 458 -0.19 -6.52 8.24
C LEU A 458 -0.43 -5.19 8.95
N LEU A 459 -1.66 -4.96 9.41
CA LEU A 459 -2.00 -3.76 10.16
C LEU A 459 -1.73 -4.00 11.64
N THR A 460 -2.50 -4.88 12.28
CA THR A 460 -2.44 -5.02 13.74
C THR A 460 -3.13 -6.30 14.21
N VAL A 461 -3.19 -6.48 15.53
CA VAL A 461 -4.02 -7.49 16.19
C VAL A 461 -4.99 -6.77 17.13
N ASP A 462 -6.26 -7.17 17.11
CA ASP A 462 -7.24 -6.62 18.04
C ASP A 462 -7.26 -7.34 19.39
N SER A 463 -8.05 -6.84 20.35
CA SER A 463 -8.09 -7.39 21.72
C SER A 463 -8.66 -8.81 21.84
N LEU A 464 -9.27 -9.33 20.77
CA LEU A 464 -9.75 -10.70 20.66
C LEU A 464 -8.69 -11.64 20.06
N GLY A 465 -7.50 -11.12 19.75
CA GLY A 465 -6.41 -11.88 19.15
C GLY A 465 -6.62 -12.19 17.67
N ARG A 466 -7.41 -11.36 17.00
CA ARG A 466 -7.66 -11.48 15.57
C ARG A 466 -6.68 -10.60 14.81
N VAL A 467 -6.04 -11.18 13.81
CA VAL A 467 -5.10 -10.46 12.98
C VAL A 467 -5.85 -9.70 11.89
N VAL A 468 -5.44 -8.45 11.69
CA VAL A 468 -6.04 -7.54 10.72
C VAL A 468 -5.01 -7.28 9.64
N ILE A 469 -5.35 -7.67 8.41
CA ILE A 469 -4.52 -7.44 7.24
C ILE A 469 -5.21 -6.45 6.30
N GLN A 470 -4.44 -5.58 5.69
CA GLN A 470 -4.84 -4.74 4.57
C GLN A 470 -4.54 -5.45 3.25
N PHE A 471 -5.47 -5.36 2.30
CA PHE A 471 -5.26 -5.77 0.92
C PHE A 471 -5.74 -4.65 -0.01
N GLY A 472 -4.86 -4.18 -0.89
CA GLY A 472 -5.07 -2.92 -1.63
C GLY A 472 -5.13 -1.70 -0.70
N LEU A 473 -5.62 -0.56 -1.20
CA LEU A 473 -5.60 0.70 -0.45
C LEU A 473 -6.75 0.86 0.56
N SER A 474 -7.90 0.22 0.31
CA SER A 474 -9.15 0.52 1.03
C SER A 474 -9.82 -0.69 1.66
N SER A 475 -9.20 -1.87 1.63
CA SER A 475 -9.84 -3.10 2.10
C SER A 475 -9.02 -3.80 3.19
N ILE A 476 -9.73 -4.43 4.12
CA ILE A 476 -9.17 -5.23 5.20
C ILE A 476 -9.78 -6.63 5.25
N ALA A 477 -8.99 -7.60 5.69
CA ALA A 477 -9.48 -8.90 6.15
C ALA A 477 -9.10 -9.09 7.61
N ILE A 478 -10.00 -9.73 8.35
CA ILE A 478 -9.80 -10.10 9.75
C ILE A 478 -9.72 -11.62 9.78
N MET A 479 -8.68 -12.16 10.42
CA MET A 479 -8.50 -13.61 10.55
C MET A 479 -8.30 -14.01 12.01
N ASP A 480 -8.64 -15.26 12.34
CA ASP A 480 -8.31 -15.82 13.65
C ASP A 480 -6.82 -16.16 13.79
N SER A 481 -6.40 -16.63 14.97
CA SER A 481 -5.01 -17.04 15.23
C SER A 481 -4.57 -18.30 14.46
N LYS A 482 -5.50 -19.00 13.82
CA LYS A 482 -5.23 -20.10 12.88
C LYS A 482 -5.25 -19.63 11.42
N LEU A 483 -5.34 -18.32 11.19
CA LEU A 483 -5.41 -17.67 9.88
C LEU A 483 -6.66 -18.02 9.06
N ASN A 484 -7.77 -18.39 9.70
CA ASN A 484 -9.06 -18.53 9.02
C ASN A 484 -9.73 -17.16 8.86
N ASP A 485 -10.34 -16.91 7.69
CA ASP A 485 -11.03 -15.65 7.43
C ASP A 485 -12.29 -15.51 8.30
N ILE A 486 -12.37 -14.44 9.08
CA ILE A 486 -13.53 -14.08 9.92
C ILE A 486 -14.42 -13.08 9.19
N SER A 487 -13.82 -12.05 8.57
CA SER A 487 -14.55 -10.97 7.89
C SER A 487 -13.68 -10.26 6.88
N ARG A 488 -14.33 -9.62 5.90
CA ARG A 488 -13.69 -8.73 4.93
C ARG A 488 -14.52 -7.46 4.79
N HIS A 489 -13.85 -6.31 4.80
CA HIS A 489 -14.48 -5.01 4.67
C HIS A 489 -13.78 -4.19 3.60
N ARG A 490 -14.56 -3.52 2.76
CA ARG A 490 -14.10 -2.47 1.86
C ARG A 490 -14.58 -1.13 2.41
N LEU A 491 -13.65 -0.26 2.74
CA LEU A 491 -13.89 1.06 3.28
C LEU A 491 -13.93 2.08 2.14
N LYS A 492 -14.50 3.26 2.39
CA LYS A 492 -14.45 4.37 1.41
C LYS A 492 -13.20 5.20 1.64
N GLY A 493 -12.31 5.23 0.66
CA GLY A 493 -11.01 5.91 0.74
C GLY A 493 -9.91 4.97 1.20
N ASP A 494 -8.69 5.47 1.12
CA ASP A 494 -7.47 4.73 1.42
C ASP A 494 -7.24 4.73 2.93
N ILE A 495 -6.79 3.59 3.45
CA ILE A 495 -6.45 3.42 4.86
C ILE A 495 -5.16 4.19 5.11
N VAL A 496 -5.25 5.21 5.96
CA VAL A 496 -4.11 6.07 6.31
C VAL A 496 -3.56 5.77 7.68
N SER A 497 -4.42 5.30 8.59
CA SER A 497 -4.01 4.89 9.92
C SER A 497 -5.05 4.00 10.60
N TYR A 498 -4.64 3.35 11.68
CA TYR A 498 -5.48 2.49 12.49
C TYR A 498 -5.00 2.53 13.93
N MET A 499 -5.89 2.18 14.85
CA MET A 499 -5.62 2.09 16.27
C MET A 499 -6.52 1.03 16.89
N ILE A 500 -6.03 0.35 17.93
CA ILE A 500 -6.89 -0.41 18.84
C ILE A 500 -7.38 0.55 19.92
N ASN A 501 -8.69 0.75 19.97
CA ASN A 501 -9.32 1.68 20.88
C ASN A 501 -9.29 1.16 22.34
N GLU A 502 -9.72 1.96 23.30
CA GLU A 502 -9.72 1.60 24.73
C GLU A 502 -10.58 0.37 25.07
N THR A 503 -11.58 0.07 24.24
CA THR A 503 -12.41 -1.15 24.36
C THR A 503 -11.77 -2.37 23.72
N GLY A 504 -10.61 -2.21 23.09
CA GLY A 504 -9.92 -3.26 22.37
C GLY A 504 -10.43 -3.51 20.94
N THR A 505 -11.23 -2.59 20.41
CA THR A 505 -11.84 -2.66 19.07
C THR A 505 -10.97 -1.92 18.06
N LEU A 506 -10.88 -2.44 16.84
CA LEU A 506 -10.14 -1.77 15.76
C LEU A 506 -10.89 -0.55 15.26
N SER A 507 -10.20 0.59 15.21
CA SER A 507 -10.66 1.79 14.54
C SER A 507 -9.70 2.20 13.43
N ILE A 508 -10.26 2.70 12.32
CA ILE A 508 -9.53 2.94 11.08
C ILE A 508 -9.84 4.32 10.54
N LEU A 509 -8.79 5.10 10.33
CA LEU A 509 -8.84 6.39 9.64
C LEU A 509 -8.58 6.16 8.15
N THR A 510 -9.45 6.70 7.31
CA THR A 510 -9.30 6.67 5.85
C THR A 510 -9.36 8.07 5.25
N SER A 511 -8.69 8.26 4.12
CA SER A 511 -8.70 9.50 3.35
C SER A 511 -8.96 9.21 1.88
N THR A 512 -9.70 10.07 1.19
CA THR A 512 -9.73 10.04 -0.28
C THR A 512 -8.45 10.70 -0.81
N LEU A 513 -7.39 9.92 -1.03
CA LEU A 513 -6.20 10.37 -1.75
C LEU A 513 -6.58 10.48 -3.23
N GLY A 514 -6.51 11.69 -3.81
CA GLY A 514 -6.96 11.84 -5.20
C GLY A 514 -6.93 13.22 -5.86
N ALA A 515 -6.20 14.23 -5.34
CA ALA A 515 -6.07 15.48 -6.12
C ALA A 515 -4.71 16.18 -6.08
N HIS A 516 -3.65 15.55 -5.55
CA HIS A 516 -2.30 16.06 -5.77
C HIS A 516 -1.66 15.54 -7.07
N GLU A 517 -2.26 14.53 -7.71
CA GLU A 517 -1.88 14.10 -9.05
C GLU A 517 -2.74 14.86 -10.08
N GLU A 518 -2.18 15.98 -10.54
CA GLU A 518 -2.33 16.79 -11.77
C GLU A 518 -3.61 16.76 -12.66
N GLY A 519 -4.72 16.11 -12.30
CA GLY A 519 -5.89 16.00 -13.17
C GLY A 519 -7.14 15.34 -12.59
N GLY A 520 -7.13 14.92 -11.33
CA GLY A 520 -8.30 14.32 -10.68
C GLY A 520 -9.48 15.27 -10.61
N GLY A 521 -10.62 14.87 -11.19
CA GLY A 521 -11.87 15.64 -11.18
C GLY A 521 -12.37 15.96 -9.76
N ALA A 522 -13.39 16.83 -9.68
CA ALA A 522 -13.94 17.43 -8.46
C ALA A 522 -14.64 16.46 -7.47
N SER A 523 -14.09 15.27 -7.21
CA SER A 523 -14.51 14.46 -6.07
C SER A 523 -14.08 15.15 -4.79
N LYS A 524 -15.04 15.37 -3.89
CA LYS A 524 -14.77 15.92 -2.55
C LYS A 524 -13.74 15.06 -1.84
N MET A 525 -12.68 15.70 -1.32
CA MET A 525 -11.72 15.05 -0.43
C MET A 525 -12.40 14.83 0.92
N MET A 526 -12.32 13.62 1.44
CA MET A 526 -13.05 13.26 2.65
C MET A 526 -12.14 12.49 3.60
N ILE A 527 -12.24 12.84 4.87
CA ILE A 527 -11.66 12.10 5.99
C ILE A 527 -12.79 11.31 6.63
N ARG A 528 -12.53 10.03 6.93
CA ARG A 528 -13.52 9.14 7.55
C ARG A 528 -12.89 8.30 8.63
N LEU A 529 -13.63 8.15 9.73
CA LEU A 529 -13.26 7.29 10.83
C LEU A 529 -14.26 6.14 10.96
N TYR A 530 -13.74 4.92 10.92
CA TYR A 530 -14.52 3.70 11.07
C TYR A 530 -14.16 3.00 12.37
N GLU A 531 -15.10 2.19 12.87
CA GLU A 531 -14.88 1.22 13.92
C GLU A 531 -15.40 -0.14 13.47
N ILE A 532 -14.62 -1.19 13.72
CA ILE A 532 -14.92 -2.55 13.30
C ILE A 532 -15.42 -3.36 14.49
N ARG A 533 -16.74 -3.46 14.64
CA ARG A 533 -17.38 -4.11 15.79
C ARG A 533 -17.79 -5.55 15.50
N ASP A 534 -17.85 -6.39 16.52
CA ASP A 534 -18.50 -7.69 16.39
C ASP A 534 -20.01 -7.59 16.21
N MET A 535 -20.58 -8.44 15.35
CA MET A 535 -22.03 -8.46 15.12
C MET A 535 -22.81 -9.00 16.33
N GLY A 536 -22.15 -9.69 17.26
CA GLY A 536 -22.75 -10.12 18.53
C GLY A 536 -23.17 -8.93 19.40
N ASP A 537 -22.29 -7.96 19.57
CA ASP A 537 -22.52 -6.77 20.41
C ASP A 537 -23.62 -5.87 19.86
N TYR A 538 -23.75 -5.80 18.53
CA TYR A 538 -24.78 -4.97 17.89
C TYR A 538 -26.20 -5.46 18.18
N ARG A 539 -26.39 -6.76 18.43
CA ARG A 539 -27.72 -7.31 18.77
C ARG A 539 -28.12 -6.98 20.20
N ALA A 540 -27.16 -6.92 21.13
CA ALA A 540 -27.40 -6.61 22.53
C ALA A 540 -27.78 -5.14 22.76
N GLN A 541 -27.29 -4.20 21.93
CA GLN A 541 -27.62 -2.77 22.05
C GLN A 541 -29.00 -2.38 21.48
N ARG A 542 -29.68 -3.30 20.75
CA ARG A 542 -31.00 -3.06 20.16
C ARG A 542 -32.16 -3.68 20.97
N THR A 543 -31.83 -4.46 22.00
CA THR A 543 -32.75 -5.02 22.98
C THR A 543 -32.65 -4.24 24.27
#